data_AF-A0A1S9CT51-F1
#
_entry.id   AF-A0A1S9CT51-F1
#
_cell.length_a   1.000
_cell.length_b   1.000
_cell.length_c   1.000
_cell.angle_alpha   90.00
_cell.angle_beta   90.00
_cell.angle_gamma   90.00
#
_symmetry.space_group_name_H-M   'P 1'
#
loop_
_entity.id
_entity.type
_entity.pdbx_description
1 polymer ?
#
loop_
_entity_poly.entity_id
_entity_poly.type
_entity_poly.pdbx_seq_one_letter_code
_entity_poly.pdbx_strand_id
1 'polypeptide(L)'
;MKDYVKMTQNIDEKALEKELASIKQLQEQGEHPISYDLPITLQFELTENCNLKCKHCYNSSGITTHKDRMTPEKWIEFSKYIVDLGGIFQCIISGGEPLLLGDKLFEIMDILHENGTSFVMISNGFLLTSEIVKKLSKYRFMWFQISIDGATPDYHDDFRGVNDSWARATNAAYEISKAGIPLTIAHSISKQSVKEIDEMCELAYKLGASNLILGEITPSGRAVENQDILLSMEDRNMILQKVNENVVNYQGRMQIQRSSKTKLQLKKYQGTPNGGAIIRPNGDIRLDCMTPFIIGNVLDNDFNEIWKEKSASCWHNPMIYDYIENIDAEYDANKEHQNYIDKDVLI
;
A
#
# COMPACT_ATOMS: atom_id res chain seq x y z
N MET A 1 -33.07 -7.83 1.03
CA MET A 1 -31.95 -6.86 0.97
C MET A 1 -31.08 -7.25 -0.23
N LYS A 2 -30.51 -6.30 -0.99
CA LYS A 2 -29.57 -6.65 -2.06
C LYS A 2 -28.28 -7.19 -1.43
N ASP A 3 -27.73 -8.25 -2.02
CA ASP A 3 -26.42 -8.79 -1.63
C ASP A 3 -25.34 -8.07 -2.46
N TYR A 4 -24.90 -6.92 -1.96
CA TYR A 4 -23.90 -6.10 -2.63
C TYR A 4 -22.55 -6.81 -2.70
N VAL A 5 -22.22 -7.66 -1.72
CA VAL A 5 -20.99 -8.46 -1.72
C VAL A 5 -20.95 -9.38 -2.93
N LYS A 6 -21.97 -10.22 -3.10
CA LYS A 6 -22.03 -11.14 -4.23
C LYS A 6 -22.11 -10.42 -5.57
N MET A 7 -22.86 -9.32 -5.66
CA MET A 7 -22.94 -8.53 -6.89
C MET A 7 -21.58 -7.94 -7.27
N THR A 8 -20.88 -7.37 -6.29
CA THR A 8 -19.57 -6.74 -6.48
C THR A 8 -18.52 -7.78 -6.86
N GLN A 9 -18.50 -8.93 -6.19
CA GLN A 9 -17.59 -10.02 -6.53
C GLN A 9 -17.74 -10.46 -7.99
N ASN A 10 -18.96 -10.66 -8.48
CA ASN A 10 -19.20 -11.03 -9.88
C ASN A 10 -18.75 -9.95 -10.87
N ILE A 11 -18.84 -8.66 -10.51
CA ILE A 11 -18.39 -7.56 -11.36
C ILE A 11 -16.86 -7.56 -11.43
N ASP A 12 -16.21 -7.68 -10.28
CA ASP A 12 -14.76 -7.68 -10.14
C ASP A 12 -14.11 -8.87 -10.86
N GLU A 13 -14.68 -10.07 -10.72
CA GLU A 13 -14.20 -11.28 -11.41
C GLU A 13 -14.28 -11.13 -12.94
N LYS A 14 -15.41 -10.62 -13.46
CA LYS A 14 -15.56 -10.35 -14.90
C LYS A 14 -14.62 -9.25 -15.40
N ALA A 15 -14.39 -8.22 -14.59
CA ALA A 15 -13.46 -7.16 -14.92
C ALA A 15 -12.04 -7.71 -15.03
N LEU A 16 -11.63 -8.56 -14.08
CA LEU A 16 -10.34 -9.23 -14.11
C LEU A 16 -10.20 -10.15 -15.32
N GLU A 17 -11.19 -11.01 -15.60
CA GLU A 17 -11.18 -11.90 -16.77
C GLU A 17 -10.98 -11.11 -18.07
N LYS A 18 -11.69 -9.98 -18.22
CA LYS A 18 -11.57 -9.11 -19.39
C LYS A 18 -10.20 -8.46 -19.48
N GLU A 19 -9.66 -7.98 -18.37
CA GLU A 19 -8.32 -7.38 -18.30
C GLU A 19 -7.25 -8.39 -18.71
N LEU A 20 -7.26 -9.59 -18.13
CA LEU A 20 -6.29 -10.65 -18.43
C LEU A 20 -6.38 -11.13 -19.88
N ALA A 21 -7.60 -11.25 -20.43
CA ALA A 21 -7.78 -11.57 -21.84
C ALA A 21 -7.20 -10.49 -22.76
N SER A 22 -7.38 -9.20 -22.41
CA SER A 22 -6.81 -8.09 -23.15
C SER A 22 -5.29 -8.08 -23.10
N ILE A 23 -4.69 -8.32 -21.92
CA ILE A 23 -3.23 -8.36 -21.76
C ILE A 23 -2.64 -9.50 -22.58
N LYS A 24 -3.24 -10.69 -22.51
CA LYS A 24 -2.82 -11.85 -23.30
C LYS A 24 -2.87 -11.54 -24.80
N GLN A 25 -3.95 -10.91 -25.28
CA GLN A 25 -4.08 -10.52 -26.68
C GLN A 25 -2.96 -9.55 -27.10
N LEU A 26 -2.66 -8.53 -26.28
CA LEU A 26 -1.60 -7.58 -26.58
C LEU A 26 -0.20 -8.23 -26.53
N GLN A 27 0.01 -9.21 -25.65
CA GLN A 27 1.25 -9.99 -25.62
C GLN A 27 1.43 -10.85 -26.88
N GLU A 28 0.36 -11.51 -27.35
CA GLU A 28 0.37 -12.25 -28.62
C GLU A 28 0.65 -11.35 -29.83
N GLN A 29 0.29 -10.06 -29.74
CA GLN A 29 0.57 -9.04 -30.75
C GLN A 29 1.96 -8.39 -30.61
N GLY A 30 2.69 -8.65 -29.52
CA GLY A 30 3.96 -8.00 -29.21
C GLY A 30 3.83 -6.54 -28.76
N GLU A 31 2.62 -6.10 -28.42
CA GLU A 31 2.30 -4.73 -27.96
C GLU A 31 2.32 -4.60 -26.43
N HIS A 32 2.45 -5.71 -25.71
CA HIS A 32 2.61 -5.74 -24.27
C HIS A 32 3.76 -6.68 -23.86
N PRO A 33 4.64 -6.26 -22.93
CA PRO A 33 5.76 -7.09 -22.50
C PRO A 33 5.30 -8.37 -21.79
N ILE A 34 6.15 -9.39 -21.83
CA ILE A 34 5.98 -10.64 -21.08
C ILE A 34 6.71 -10.56 -19.72
N SER A 35 7.81 -9.81 -19.67
CA SER A 35 8.59 -9.52 -18.47
C SER A 35 9.28 -8.16 -18.60
N TYR A 36 9.80 -7.64 -17.49
CA TYR A 36 10.57 -6.40 -17.44
C TYR A 36 11.99 -6.69 -16.95
N ASP A 37 12.99 -6.19 -17.66
CA ASP A 37 14.40 -6.35 -17.28
C ASP A 37 14.75 -5.60 -15.98
N LEU A 38 13.96 -4.59 -15.63
CA LEU A 38 14.02 -3.82 -14.38
C LEU A 38 12.60 -3.57 -13.85
N PRO A 39 12.42 -3.41 -12.53
CA PRO A 39 11.12 -3.05 -11.98
C PRO A 39 10.65 -1.69 -12.50
N ILE A 40 9.37 -1.59 -12.83
CA ILE A 40 8.71 -0.30 -13.09
C ILE A 40 8.57 0.47 -11.77
N THR A 41 8.14 -0.24 -10.73
CA THR A 41 7.85 0.34 -9.42
C THR A 41 8.58 -0.44 -8.32
N LEU A 42 9.25 0.27 -7.43
CA LEU A 42 9.72 -0.30 -6.17
C LEU A 42 9.09 0.43 -4.99
N GLN A 43 8.61 -0.33 -4.01
CA GLN A 43 8.26 0.22 -2.72
C GLN A 43 9.46 0.11 -1.78
N PHE A 44 9.89 1.26 -1.27
CA PHE A 44 10.92 1.33 -0.25
C PHE A 44 10.22 1.38 1.11
N GLU A 45 10.15 0.24 1.78
CA GLU A 45 9.76 0.16 3.19
C GLU A 45 11.00 0.50 4.02
N LEU A 46 11.19 1.79 4.31
CA LEU A 46 12.49 2.33 4.73
C LEU A 46 12.91 1.92 6.14
N THR A 47 11.95 1.69 7.03
CA THR A 47 12.18 1.36 8.44
C THR A 47 10.99 0.61 9.02
N GLU A 48 11.20 -0.27 10.00
CA GLU A 48 10.10 -0.84 10.79
C GLU A 48 9.67 0.08 11.96
N ASN A 49 10.41 1.17 12.20
CA ASN A 49 10.08 2.14 13.25
C ASN A 49 8.86 2.97 12.85
N CYS A 50 7.99 3.23 13.82
CA CYS A 50 6.84 4.12 13.67
C CYS A 50 6.62 4.91 14.96
N ASN A 51 6.19 6.15 14.82
CA ASN A 51 5.79 7.01 15.94
C ASN A 51 4.35 6.72 16.43
N LEU A 52 3.61 5.84 15.74
CA LEU A 52 2.26 5.39 16.11
C LEU A 52 2.24 3.89 16.48
N LYS A 53 1.12 3.42 17.04
CA LYS A 53 0.93 2.02 17.50
C LYS A 53 -0.44 1.48 17.08
N CYS A 54 -0.80 1.69 15.81
CA CYS A 54 -2.14 1.40 15.26
C CYS A 54 -2.58 -0.06 15.50
N LYS A 55 -3.84 -0.28 15.88
CA LYS A 55 -4.40 -1.61 16.18
C LYS A 55 -4.39 -2.58 14.97
N HIS A 56 -4.45 -2.04 13.75
CA HIS A 56 -4.57 -2.79 12.49
C HIS A 56 -3.26 -2.95 11.71
N CYS A 57 -2.12 -2.48 12.22
CA CYS A 57 -0.90 -2.39 11.41
C CYS A 57 -0.44 -3.77 10.94
N TYR A 58 -0.48 -3.99 9.62
CA TYR A 58 -0.07 -5.24 9.00
C TYR A 58 1.40 -5.55 9.27
N ASN A 59 2.28 -4.54 9.30
CA ASN A 59 3.73 -4.72 9.49
C ASN A 59 4.15 -4.73 10.96
N SER A 60 3.22 -4.59 11.90
CA SER A 60 3.50 -4.49 13.34
C SER A 60 4.56 -3.43 13.72
N SER A 61 4.70 -2.38 12.90
CA SER A 61 5.71 -1.32 13.07
C SER A 61 5.57 -0.55 14.39
N GLY A 62 6.67 0.01 14.89
CA GLY A 62 6.72 0.78 16.15
C GLY A 62 6.83 -0.05 17.44
N ILE A 63 6.87 -1.38 17.33
CA ILE A 63 7.07 -2.32 18.45
C ILE A 63 8.27 -3.24 18.16
N THR A 64 9.25 -2.75 17.41
CA THR A 64 10.36 -3.60 16.96
C THR A 64 11.48 -3.63 18.00
N THR A 65 12.02 -4.82 18.24
CA THR A 65 13.19 -5.04 19.09
C THR A 65 14.47 -5.21 18.27
N HIS A 66 14.33 -5.37 16.96
CA HIS A 66 15.42 -5.56 16.01
C HIS A 66 15.71 -4.25 15.26
N LYS A 67 16.99 -4.03 14.96
CA LYS A 67 17.43 -2.88 14.17
C LYS A 67 17.27 -3.19 12.69
N ASP A 68 16.83 -2.20 11.92
CA ASP A 68 16.82 -2.26 10.46
C ASP A 68 18.21 -2.64 9.92
N ARG A 69 18.28 -3.64 9.03
CA ARG A 69 19.55 -4.05 8.39
C ARG A 69 19.91 -3.10 7.23
N MET A 70 18.89 -2.57 6.55
CA MET A 70 18.98 -1.47 5.59
C MET A 70 19.06 -0.16 6.37
N THR A 71 20.28 0.26 6.70
CA THR A 71 20.50 1.57 7.33
C THR A 71 20.22 2.70 6.32
N PRO A 72 20.04 3.95 6.77
CA PRO A 72 19.87 5.08 5.85
C PRO A 72 20.99 5.18 4.80
N GLU A 73 22.24 4.86 5.17
CA GLU A 73 23.38 4.84 4.26
C GLU A 73 23.24 3.76 3.18
N LYS A 74 22.77 2.57 3.55
CA LYS A 74 22.52 1.48 2.59
C LYS A 74 21.36 1.79 1.65
N TRP A 75 20.33 2.50 2.12
CA TRP A 75 19.27 3.00 1.25
C TRP A 75 19.79 4.02 0.24
N ILE A 76 20.70 4.91 0.64
CA ILE A 76 21.37 5.86 -0.25
C ILE A 76 22.21 5.11 -1.30
N GLU A 77 23.01 4.12 -0.88
CA GLU A 77 23.80 3.28 -1.78
C GLU A 77 22.92 2.49 -2.75
N PHE A 78 21.85 1.87 -2.25
CA PHE A 78 20.89 1.14 -3.07
C PHE A 78 20.18 2.05 -4.07
N SER A 79 19.84 3.28 -3.68
CA SER A 79 19.23 4.26 -4.60
C SER A 79 20.17 4.64 -5.74
N LYS A 80 21.46 4.85 -5.45
CA LYS A 80 22.48 5.10 -6.50
C LYS A 80 22.62 3.90 -7.42
N TYR A 81 22.70 2.71 -6.85
CA TYR A 81 22.77 1.46 -7.61
C TYR A 81 21.56 1.28 -8.54
N ILE A 82 20.34 1.54 -8.08
CA ILE A 82 19.13 1.49 -8.93
C ILE A 82 19.19 2.51 -10.07
N VAL A 83 19.66 3.73 -9.80
CA VAL A 83 19.87 4.74 -10.84
C VAL A 83 20.91 4.29 -11.87
N ASP A 84 22.02 3.71 -11.42
CA ASP A 84 23.09 3.20 -12.30
C ASP A 84 22.63 2.05 -13.20
N LEU A 85 21.64 1.25 -12.75
CA LEU A 85 21.02 0.21 -13.57
C LEU A 85 20.12 0.76 -14.69
N GLY A 86 19.67 2.01 -14.57
CA GLY A 86 18.72 2.63 -15.50
C GLY A 86 17.52 3.30 -14.84
N GLY A 87 17.40 3.21 -13.51
CA GLY A 87 16.34 3.83 -12.72
C GLY A 87 15.03 3.06 -12.70
N ILE A 88 14.05 3.63 -12.00
CA ILE A 88 12.68 3.13 -11.90
C ILE A 88 11.69 4.26 -12.20
N PHE A 89 10.52 3.91 -12.72
CA PHE A 89 9.49 4.89 -13.04
C PHE A 89 8.85 5.49 -11.79
N GLN A 90 8.57 4.66 -10.78
CA GLN A 90 7.93 5.09 -9.55
C GLN A 90 8.57 4.46 -8.32
N CYS A 91 8.82 5.28 -7.30
CA CYS A 91 9.17 4.82 -5.97
C CYS A 91 8.01 5.07 -5.01
N ILE A 92 7.52 4.02 -4.35
CA ILE A 92 6.56 4.16 -3.26
C ILE A 92 7.37 4.26 -1.96
N ILE A 93 7.36 5.43 -1.34
CA ILE A 93 8.05 5.68 -0.08
C ILE A 93 7.12 5.32 1.07
N SER A 94 7.51 4.33 1.87
CA SER A 94 6.74 3.85 3.02
C SER A 94 7.67 3.39 4.15
N GLY A 95 7.13 2.61 5.07
CA GLY A 95 7.80 2.12 6.29
C GLY A 95 6.78 2.05 7.40
N GLY A 96 7.23 1.82 8.63
CA GLY A 96 6.45 2.22 9.78
C GLY A 96 6.08 3.71 9.66
N GLU A 97 7.07 4.60 9.66
CA GLU A 97 6.90 5.99 9.21
C GLU A 97 8.18 6.51 8.52
N PRO A 98 8.16 6.80 7.21
CA PRO A 98 9.35 7.20 6.46
C PRO A 98 9.97 8.51 6.96
N LEU A 99 9.18 9.45 7.49
CA LEU A 99 9.69 10.74 7.99
C LEU A 99 10.62 10.62 9.19
N LEU A 100 10.68 9.46 9.86
CA LEU A 100 11.63 9.20 10.93
C LEU A 100 13.09 9.15 10.46
N LEU A 101 13.34 8.98 9.15
CA LEU A 101 14.70 9.03 8.59
C LEU A 101 15.27 10.46 8.50
N GLY A 102 14.45 11.50 8.74
CA GLY A 102 14.91 12.89 8.73
C GLY A 102 15.54 13.30 7.40
N ASP A 103 16.70 13.95 7.46
CA ASP A 103 17.38 14.44 6.24
C ASP A 103 17.83 13.32 5.29
N LYS A 104 18.04 12.10 5.79
CA LYS A 104 18.44 10.95 4.97
C LYS A 104 17.33 10.52 4.01
N LEU A 105 16.07 10.70 4.38
CA LEU A 105 14.95 10.50 3.46
C LEU A 105 15.07 11.39 2.22
N PHE A 106 15.39 12.66 2.42
CA PHE A 106 15.51 13.62 1.32
C PHE A 106 16.74 13.32 0.45
N GLU A 107 17.84 12.85 1.03
CA GLU A 107 19.02 12.40 0.27
C GLU A 107 18.67 11.23 -0.67
N ILE A 108 17.94 10.23 -0.18
CA ILE A 108 17.41 9.10 -0.97
C ILE A 108 16.53 9.60 -2.11
N MET A 109 15.55 10.46 -1.78
CA MET A 109 14.62 11.00 -2.77
C MET A 109 15.30 11.89 -3.80
N ASP A 110 16.32 12.66 -3.42
CA ASP A 110 17.08 13.53 -4.34
C ASP A 110 17.79 12.70 -5.41
N ILE A 111 18.44 11.59 -5.03
CA ILE A 111 19.11 10.66 -5.95
C ILE A 111 18.13 10.10 -6.98
N LEU A 112 16.99 9.60 -6.52
CA LEU A 112 15.97 9.02 -7.40
C LEU A 112 15.31 10.11 -8.28
N HIS A 113 15.07 11.29 -7.70
CA HIS A 113 14.41 12.39 -8.40
C HIS A 113 15.24 12.93 -9.57
N GLU A 114 16.56 13.02 -9.41
CA GLU A 114 17.47 13.49 -10.46
C GLU A 114 17.45 12.58 -11.71
N ASN A 115 17.11 11.30 -11.55
CA ASN A 115 16.92 10.36 -12.66
C ASN A 115 15.51 10.40 -13.28
N GLY A 116 14.58 11.17 -12.70
CA GLY A 116 13.22 11.31 -13.19
C GLY A 116 12.21 10.35 -12.55
N THR A 117 12.58 9.65 -11.48
CA THR A 117 11.65 8.81 -10.71
C THR A 117 10.54 9.66 -10.10
N SER A 118 9.31 9.16 -10.22
CA SER A 118 8.11 9.72 -9.59
C SER A 118 7.87 9.11 -8.21
N PHE A 119 7.12 9.79 -7.33
CA PHE A 119 6.97 9.35 -5.94
C PHE A 119 5.52 9.23 -5.49
N VAL A 120 5.22 8.15 -4.78
CA VAL A 120 4.04 8.08 -3.90
C VAL A 120 4.55 7.98 -2.48
N MET A 121 4.23 8.94 -1.61
CA MET A 121 4.58 8.85 -0.19
C MET A 121 3.37 8.44 0.63
N ILE A 122 3.52 7.32 1.36
CA ILE A 122 2.55 6.84 2.32
C ILE A 122 3.01 7.26 3.71
N SER A 123 2.20 8.05 4.41
CA SER A 123 2.53 8.55 5.75
C SER A 123 1.31 8.57 6.65
N ASN A 124 1.54 8.41 7.95
CA ASN A 124 0.51 8.65 8.96
C ASN A 124 0.22 10.14 9.18
N GLY A 125 1.03 11.03 8.61
CA GLY A 125 0.83 12.49 8.66
C GLY A 125 1.24 13.16 9.96
N PHE A 126 1.60 12.41 11.00
CA PHE A 126 1.87 12.96 12.33
C PHE A 126 3.04 13.96 12.33
N LEU A 127 4.10 13.64 11.58
CA LEU A 127 5.33 14.43 11.51
C LEU A 127 5.31 15.48 10.38
N LEU A 128 4.26 15.53 9.55
CA LEU A 128 4.19 16.46 8.43
C LEU A 128 3.86 17.88 8.91
N THR A 129 4.88 18.72 8.95
CA THR A 129 4.76 20.17 9.18
C THR A 129 4.72 20.92 7.85
N SER A 130 4.25 22.17 7.85
CA SER A 130 4.30 23.04 6.67
C SER A 130 5.71 23.21 6.10
N GLU A 131 6.75 23.15 6.94
CA GLU A 131 8.14 23.21 6.50
C GLU A 131 8.55 21.95 5.73
N ILE A 132 8.18 20.77 6.24
CA ILE A 132 8.42 19.50 5.56
C ILE A 132 7.63 19.45 4.25
N VAL A 133 6.35 19.85 4.25
CA VAL A 133 5.54 19.95 3.03
C VAL A 133 6.20 20.86 1.99
N LYS A 134 6.69 22.03 2.40
CA LYS A 134 7.42 22.94 1.50
C LYS A 134 8.69 22.31 0.94
N LYS A 135 9.44 21.55 1.75
CA LYS A 135 10.64 20.82 1.29
C LYS A 135 10.27 19.74 0.27
N LEU A 136 9.13 19.06 0.45
CA LEU A 136 8.62 18.04 -0.46
C LEU A 136 8.09 18.62 -1.78
N SER A 137 7.60 19.86 -1.80
CA SER A 137 7.11 20.52 -3.02
C SER A 137 8.16 20.70 -4.11
N LYS A 138 9.45 20.45 -3.83
CA LYS A 138 10.51 20.46 -4.86
C LYS A 138 10.46 19.24 -5.79
N TYR A 139 9.90 18.12 -5.33
CA TYR A 139 9.85 16.87 -6.11
C TYR A 139 8.72 16.94 -7.15
N ARG A 140 9.08 16.75 -8.41
CA ARG A 140 8.11 16.67 -9.52
C ARG A 140 7.42 15.31 -9.49
N PHE A 141 6.15 15.26 -9.89
CA PHE A 141 5.35 14.03 -9.97
C PHE A 141 5.30 13.28 -8.64
N MET A 142 4.83 13.98 -7.62
CA MET A 142 4.65 13.45 -6.27
C MET A 142 3.16 13.34 -5.94
N TRP A 143 2.77 12.20 -5.38
CA TRP A 143 1.46 11.96 -4.80
C TRP A 143 1.62 11.62 -3.33
N PHE A 144 0.63 11.98 -2.53
CA PHE A 144 0.57 11.63 -1.12
C PHE A 144 -0.61 10.72 -0.83
N GLN A 145 -0.36 9.73 0.02
CA GLN A 145 -1.38 8.96 0.69
C GLN A 145 -1.26 9.21 2.20
N ILE A 146 -2.21 9.95 2.76
CA ILE A 146 -2.28 10.19 4.21
C ILE A 146 -3.30 9.24 4.81
N SER A 147 -2.88 8.52 5.84
CA SER A 147 -3.74 7.54 6.48
C SER A 147 -4.64 8.19 7.55
N ILE A 148 -5.96 8.20 7.33
CA ILE A 148 -6.95 8.77 8.25
C ILE A 148 -8.07 7.76 8.52
N ASP A 149 -8.08 7.18 9.72
CA ASP A 149 -8.98 6.05 10.04
C ASP A 149 -10.23 6.41 10.84
N GLY A 150 -10.53 7.69 11.04
CA GLY A 150 -11.71 8.10 11.80
C GLY A 150 -12.17 9.48 11.41
N ALA A 151 -13.48 9.68 11.30
CA ALA A 151 -14.04 10.99 10.99
C ALA A 151 -13.91 11.93 12.20
N THR A 152 -13.69 11.35 13.38
CA THR A 152 -13.56 12.06 14.66
C THR A 152 -12.18 11.83 15.30
N PRO A 153 -11.68 12.80 16.10
CA PRO A 153 -10.43 12.66 16.84
C PRO A 153 -10.43 11.47 17.79
N ASP A 154 -11.48 11.32 18.60
CA ASP A 154 -11.56 10.30 19.65
C ASP A 154 -11.37 8.89 19.08
N TYR A 155 -12.06 8.58 17.98
CA TYR A 155 -11.94 7.26 17.36
C TYR A 155 -10.58 7.05 16.69
N HIS A 156 -10.13 8.01 15.89
CA HIS A 156 -8.87 7.89 15.15
C HIS A 156 -7.67 7.77 16.10
N ASP A 157 -7.61 8.58 17.16
CA ASP A 157 -6.50 8.58 18.12
C ASP A 157 -6.42 7.26 18.89
N ASP A 158 -7.55 6.70 19.33
CA ASP A 158 -7.59 5.36 19.93
C ASP A 158 -7.16 4.28 18.93
N PHE A 159 -7.66 4.33 17.70
CA PHE A 159 -7.36 3.34 16.68
C PHE A 159 -5.88 3.36 16.23
N ARG A 160 -5.29 4.55 16.18
CA ARG A 160 -3.86 4.79 15.85
C ARG A 160 -2.93 4.69 17.06
N GLY A 161 -3.47 4.71 18.28
CA GLY A 161 -2.78 4.46 19.55
C GLY A 161 -1.97 5.64 20.09
N VAL A 162 -2.18 6.85 19.56
CA VAL A 162 -1.47 8.07 19.99
C VAL A 162 -2.43 9.27 19.91
N ASN A 163 -2.50 10.04 21.00
CA ASN A 163 -3.29 11.26 21.05
C ASN A 163 -2.78 12.32 20.05
N ASP A 164 -3.69 13.18 19.61
CA ASP A 164 -3.48 14.24 18.61
C ASP A 164 -3.15 13.71 17.20
N SER A 165 -3.16 12.40 16.97
CA SER A 165 -2.82 11.83 15.68
C SER A 165 -3.81 12.25 14.58
N TRP A 166 -5.09 12.38 14.90
CA TRP A 166 -6.11 12.87 13.98
C TRP A 166 -5.85 14.33 13.59
N ALA A 167 -5.59 15.19 14.57
CA ALA A 167 -5.35 16.61 14.34
C ALA A 167 -4.09 16.82 13.47
N ARG A 168 -3.05 16.02 13.71
CA ARG A 168 -1.83 16.06 12.89
C ARG A 168 -2.08 15.53 11.48
N ALA A 169 -2.73 14.39 11.33
CA ALA A 169 -2.98 13.77 10.03
C ALA A 169 -3.90 14.64 9.15
N THR A 170 -4.96 15.22 9.72
CA THR A 170 -5.86 16.14 9.01
C THR A 170 -5.17 17.46 8.64
N ASN A 171 -4.36 18.03 9.53
CA ASN A 171 -3.56 19.20 9.20
C ASN A 171 -2.55 18.91 8.08
N ALA A 172 -1.89 17.75 8.13
CA ALA A 172 -0.97 17.31 7.08
C ALA A 172 -1.67 17.17 5.73
N ALA A 173 -2.83 16.52 5.69
CA ALA A 173 -3.66 16.40 4.50
C ALA A 173 -4.02 17.79 3.92
N TYR A 174 -4.47 18.71 4.76
CA TYR A 174 -4.78 20.07 4.34
C TYR A 174 -3.56 20.80 3.76
N GLU A 175 -2.40 20.73 4.40
CA GLU A 175 -1.18 21.40 3.95
C GLU A 175 -0.66 20.81 2.63
N ILE A 176 -0.74 19.48 2.45
CA ILE A 176 -0.41 18.80 1.19
C ILE A 176 -1.33 19.28 0.05
N SER A 177 -2.65 19.28 0.29
CA SER A 177 -3.62 19.73 -0.72
C SER A 177 -3.41 21.20 -1.07
N LYS A 178 -3.20 22.07 -0.07
CA LYS A 178 -2.91 23.49 -0.23
C LYS A 178 -1.62 23.77 -1.00
N ALA A 179 -0.63 22.89 -0.90
CA ALA A 179 0.60 22.95 -1.70
C ALA A 179 0.40 22.52 -3.17
N GLY A 180 -0.81 22.10 -3.55
CA GLY A 180 -1.13 21.64 -4.91
C GLY A 180 -0.64 20.23 -5.21
N ILE A 181 -0.28 19.46 -4.18
CA ILE A 181 0.18 18.07 -4.33
C ILE A 181 -1.06 17.16 -4.32
N PRO A 182 -1.23 16.28 -5.33
CA PRO A 182 -2.33 15.32 -5.35
C PRO A 182 -2.38 14.47 -4.08
N LEU A 183 -3.56 14.46 -3.44
CA LEU A 183 -3.79 13.83 -2.15
C LEU A 183 -4.80 12.68 -2.27
N THR A 184 -4.40 11.54 -1.75
CA THR A 184 -5.26 10.41 -1.43
C THR A 184 -5.39 10.30 0.09
N ILE A 185 -6.63 10.20 0.59
CA ILE A 185 -6.86 9.73 1.95
C ILE A 185 -7.04 8.21 1.89
N ALA A 186 -6.27 7.49 2.70
CA ALA A 186 -6.46 6.05 2.90
C ALA A 186 -7.11 5.83 4.26
N HIS A 187 -8.26 5.16 4.25
CA HIS A 187 -9.06 4.88 5.44
C HIS A 187 -9.21 3.36 5.59
N SER A 188 -8.58 2.80 6.62
CA SER A 188 -8.77 1.39 7.00
C SER A 188 -10.06 1.24 7.80
N ILE A 189 -11.08 0.67 7.17
CA ILE A 189 -12.41 0.56 7.76
C ILE A 189 -12.43 -0.54 8.80
N SER A 190 -12.83 -0.18 10.01
CA SER A 190 -13.10 -1.10 11.10
C SER A 190 -14.60 -1.29 11.31
N LYS A 191 -14.94 -2.26 12.15
CA LYS A 191 -16.31 -2.45 12.64
C LYS A 191 -16.92 -1.22 13.30
N GLN A 192 -16.11 -0.35 13.90
CA GLN A 192 -16.59 0.89 14.52
C GLN A 192 -16.74 2.01 13.50
N SER A 193 -15.78 2.21 12.60
CA SER A 193 -15.77 3.32 11.63
C SER A 193 -16.68 3.10 10.43
N VAL A 194 -17.15 1.87 10.20
CA VAL A 194 -18.03 1.52 9.08
C VAL A 194 -19.30 2.38 9.00
N LYS A 195 -19.77 2.90 10.15
CA LYS A 195 -20.96 3.76 10.21
C LYS A 195 -20.68 5.22 9.81
N GLU A 196 -19.41 5.60 9.71
CA GLU A 196 -18.93 6.97 9.46
C GLU A 196 -18.44 7.17 8.01
N ILE A 197 -18.83 6.31 7.07
CA ILE A 197 -18.32 6.37 5.68
C ILE A 197 -18.70 7.69 5.00
N ASP A 198 -19.92 8.19 5.23
CA ASP A 198 -20.39 9.44 4.63
C ASP A 198 -19.61 10.63 5.18
N GLU A 199 -19.39 10.65 6.49
CA GLU A 199 -18.60 11.65 7.21
C GLU A 199 -17.12 11.61 6.79
N MET A 200 -16.57 10.41 6.56
CA MET A 200 -15.22 10.23 6.04
C MET A 200 -15.09 10.76 4.61
N CYS A 201 -16.10 10.55 3.75
CA CYS A 201 -16.14 11.13 2.42
C CYS A 201 -16.18 12.66 2.49
N GLU A 202 -17.01 13.23 3.37
CA GLU A 202 -17.10 14.67 3.56
C GLU A 202 -15.79 15.25 4.10
N LEU A 203 -15.16 14.59 5.08
CA LEU A 203 -13.87 15.00 5.63
C LEU A 203 -12.78 14.99 4.56
N ALA A 204 -12.62 13.89 3.82
CA ALA A 204 -11.62 13.78 2.76
C ALA A 204 -11.80 14.88 1.69
N TYR A 205 -13.04 15.15 1.29
CA TYR A 205 -13.35 16.22 0.35
C TYR A 205 -13.00 17.61 0.90
N LYS A 206 -13.35 17.91 2.16
CA LYS A 206 -13.02 19.19 2.81
C LYS A 206 -11.53 19.41 2.98
N LEU A 207 -10.76 18.34 3.16
CA LEU A 207 -9.29 18.37 3.20
C LEU A 207 -8.66 18.55 1.81
N GLY A 208 -9.47 18.53 0.75
CA GLY A 208 -9.03 18.72 -0.63
C GLY A 208 -8.36 17.49 -1.23
N ALA A 209 -8.77 16.30 -0.79
CA ALA A 209 -8.32 15.05 -1.40
C ALA A 209 -8.94 14.86 -2.78
N SER A 210 -8.13 14.43 -3.75
CA SER A 210 -8.62 14.01 -5.06
C SER A 210 -9.14 12.59 -5.04
N ASN A 211 -8.67 11.76 -4.09
CA ASN A 211 -9.08 10.36 -3.94
C ASN A 211 -9.29 10.00 -2.47
N LEU A 212 -10.28 9.13 -2.21
CA LEU A 212 -10.48 8.42 -0.96
C LEU A 212 -10.45 6.92 -1.25
N ILE A 213 -9.56 6.19 -0.59
CA ILE A 213 -9.47 4.73 -0.65
C ILE A 213 -9.99 4.17 0.67
N LEU A 214 -11.06 3.39 0.57
CA LEU A 214 -11.71 2.68 1.65
C LEU A 214 -11.18 1.23 1.68
N GLY A 215 -10.22 0.97 2.57
CA GLY A 215 -9.55 -0.32 2.68
C GLY A 215 -10.17 -1.22 3.74
N GLU A 216 -10.42 -2.48 3.40
CA GLU A 216 -10.76 -3.49 4.40
C GLU A 216 -9.51 -3.92 5.18
N ILE A 217 -9.64 -4.04 6.50
CA ILE A 217 -8.57 -4.56 7.36
C ILE A 217 -8.49 -6.07 7.17
N THR A 218 -7.34 -6.55 6.70
CA THR A 218 -7.07 -7.98 6.65
C THR A 218 -6.39 -8.48 7.92
N PRO A 219 -6.63 -9.74 8.33
CA PRO A 219 -6.01 -10.33 9.52
C PRO A 219 -4.51 -10.61 9.34
N SER A 220 -3.70 -9.56 9.46
CA SER A 220 -2.25 -9.59 9.29
C SER A 220 -1.58 -8.72 10.36
N GLY A 221 -0.37 -9.11 10.79
CA GLY A 221 0.35 -8.41 11.86
C GLY A 221 -0.52 -8.24 13.10
N ARG A 222 -0.62 -7.00 13.62
CA ARG A 222 -1.42 -6.72 14.83
C ARG A 222 -2.92 -6.98 14.66
N ALA A 223 -3.46 -6.98 13.45
CA ALA A 223 -4.87 -7.27 13.24
C ALA A 223 -5.23 -8.73 13.58
N VAL A 224 -4.25 -9.65 13.60
CA VAL A 224 -4.45 -11.05 14.04
C VAL A 224 -4.87 -11.12 15.51
N GLU A 225 -4.30 -10.26 16.36
CA GLU A 225 -4.60 -10.18 17.80
C GLU A 225 -5.79 -9.24 18.11
N ASN A 226 -6.13 -8.33 17.19
CA ASN A 226 -7.20 -7.33 17.35
C ASN A 226 -8.41 -7.66 16.46
N GLN A 227 -8.93 -8.89 16.54
CA GLN A 227 -9.99 -9.36 15.62
C GLN A 227 -11.33 -8.63 15.78
N ASP A 228 -11.52 -7.90 16.88
CA ASP A 228 -12.73 -7.11 17.15
C ASP A 228 -12.91 -5.91 16.19
N ILE A 229 -11.84 -5.50 15.51
CA ILE A 229 -11.87 -4.44 14.49
C ILE A 229 -12.31 -4.94 13.11
N LEU A 230 -12.33 -6.27 12.90
CA LEU A 230 -12.63 -6.88 11.60
C LEU A 230 -14.12 -6.78 11.26
N LEU A 231 -14.39 -6.66 9.96
CA LEU A 231 -15.74 -6.47 9.43
C LEU A 231 -16.54 -7.77 9.38
N SER A 232 -17.81 -7.69 9.73
CA SER A 232 -18.79 -8.74 9.45
C SER A 232 -19.28 -8.69 8.01
N MET A 233 -20.02 -9.72 7.57
CA MET A 233 -20.66 -9.72 6.25
C MET A 233 -21.72 -8.61 6.09
N GLU A 234 -22.37 -8.22 7.19
CA GLU A 234 -23.32 -7.09 7.21
C GLU A 234 -22.59 -5.77 6.98
N ASP A 235 -21.46 -5.57 7.68
CA ASP A 235 -20.62 -4.38 7.53
C ASP A 235 -20.11 -4.23 6.08
N ARG A 236 -19.66 -5.33 5.45
CA ARG A 236 -19.22 -5.33 4.05
C ARG A 236 -20.32 -4.93 3.07
N ASN A 237 -21.55 -5.43 3.28
CA ASN A 237 -22.68 -5.01 2.45
C ASN A 237 -22.98 -3.52 2.61
N MET A 238 -22.90 -3.00 3.84
CA MET A 238 -23.09 -1.57 4.11
C MET A 238 -22.01 -0.72 3.43
N ILE A 239 -20.74 -1.11 3.50
CA ILE A 239 -19.63 -0.42 2.81
C ILE A 239 -19.89 -0.36 1.32
N LEU A 240 -20.19 -1.50 0.69
CA LEU A 240 -20.38 -1.54 -0.77
C LEU A 240 -21.57 -0.69 -1.21
N GLN A 241 -22.66 -0.68 -0.43
CA GLN A 241 -23.77 0.22 -0.66
C GLN A 241 -23.32 1.69 -0.57
N LYS A 242 -22.66 2.08 0.52
CA LYS A 242 -22.22 3.46 0.77
C LYS A 242 -21.18 3.95 -0.24
N VAL A 243 -20.28 3.07 -0.68
CA VAL A 243 -19.33 3.37 -1.75
C VAL A 243 -20.08 3.67 -3.05
N ASN A 244 -21.04 2.84 -3.45
CA ASN A 244 -21.82 3.06 -4.67
C ASN A 244 -22.60 4.38 -4.63
N GLU A 245 -23.21 4.71 -3.48
CA GLU A 245 -23.92 5.98 -3.27
C GLU A 245 -22.95 7.17 -3.38
N ASN A 246 -21.82 7.11 -2.68
CA ASN A 246 -20.89 8.24 -2.62
C ASN A 246 -20.08 8.43 -3.90
N VAL A 247 -19.80 7.39 -4.67
CA VAL A 247 -19.23 7.53 -6.03
C VAL A 247 -20.09 8.45 -6.90
N VAL A 248 -21.42 8.36 -6.77
CA VAL A 248 -22.34 9.28 -7.47
C VAL A 248 -22.33 10.66 -6.83
N ASN A 249 -22.39 10.75 -5.50
CA ASN A 249 -22.44 12.04 -4.79
C ASN A 249 -21.20 12.90 -5.07
N TYR A 250 -20.02 12.30 -5.16
CA TYR A 250 -18.74 12.99 -5.35
C TYR A 250 -18.25 12.96 -6.81
N GLN A 251 -19.08 12.53 -7.75
CA GLN A 251 -18.73 12.45 -9.16
C GLN A 251 -18.19 13.80 -9.68
N GLY A 252 -17.02 13.75 -10.32
CA GLY A 252 -16.33 14.93 -10.86
C GLY A 252 -15.64 15.82 -9.82
N ARG A 253 -15.70 15.46 -8.53
CA ARG A 253 -15.13 16.24 -7.42
C ARG A 253 -14.03 15.48 -6.66
N MET A 254 -14.27 14.21 -6.35
CA MET A 254 -13.33 13.33 -5.65
C MET A 254 -13.60 11.89 -6.09
N GLN A 255 -12.55 11.12 -6.36
CA GLN A 255 -12.71 9.69 -6.64
C GLN A 255 -12.86 8.93 -5.32
N ILE A 256 -13.81 7.99 -5.30
CA ILE A 256 -14.01 7.10 -4.15
C ILE A 256 -13.77 5.68 -4.62
N GLN A 257 -12.84 5.02 -3.98
CA GLN A 257 -12.37 3.69 -4.31
C GLN A 257 -12.44 2.80 -3.08
N ARG A 258 -12.50 1.50 -3.30
CA ARG A 258 -12.36 0.48 -2.26
C ARG A 258 -11.21 -0.44 -2.59
N SER A 259 -10.69 -1.14 -1.58
CA SER A 259 -9.74 -2.22 -1.82
C SER A 259 -10.39 -3.39 -2.59
N SER A 260 -9.59 -4.03 -3.43
CA SER A 260 -9.90 -5.35 -4.01
C SER A 260 -9.75 -6.44 -2.94
N LYS A 261 -10.42 -7.57 -3.14
CA LYS A 261 -10.18 -8.78 -2.34
C LYS A 261 -8.78 -9.34 -2.59
N THR A 262 -8.15 -9.88 -1.56
CA THR A 262 -6.77 -10.39 -1.60
C THR A 262 -6.60 -11.42 -2.71
N LYS A 263 -7.49 -12.43 -2.76
CA LYS A 263 -7.44 -13.50 -3.77
C LYS A 263 -7.51 -12.95 -5.20
N LEU A 264 -8.35 -11.95 -5.43
CA LEU A 264 -8.50 -11.33 -6.75
C LEU A 264 -7.26 -10.53 -7.14
N GLN A 265 -6.71 -9.73 -6.21
CA GLN A 265 -5.51 -8.94 -6.44
C GLN A 265 -4.31 -9.85 -6.77
N LEU A 266 -4.12 -10.94 -6.02
CA LEU A 266 -3.03 -11.87 -6.28
C LEU A 266 -3.20 -12.62 -7.61
N LYS A 267 -4.44 -13.01 -7.97
CA LYS A 267 -4.72 -13.59 -9.30
C LYS A 267 -4.41 -12.62 -10.44
N LYS A 268 -4.61 -11.32 -10.24
CA LYS A 268 -4.18 -10.30 -11.20
C LYS A 268 -2.66 -10.31 -11.39
N TYR A 269 -1.88 -10.40 -10.32
CA TYR A 269 -0.42 -10.50 -10.44
C TYR A 269 0.02 -11.79 -11.15
N GLN A 270 -0.68 -12.91 -10.98
CA GLN A 270 -0.40 -14.14 -11.75
C GLN A 270 -0.66 -13.99 -13.26
N GLY A 271 -1.60 -13.12 -13.64
CA GLY A 271 -1.96 -12.89 -15.04
C GLY A 271 -1.23 -11.71 -15.71
N THR A 272 -0.33 -11.03 -15.01
CA THR A 272 0.37 -9.84 -15.53
C THR A 272 1.88 -9.94 -15.31
N PRO A 273 2.71 -9.33 -16.19
CA PRO A 273 4.15 -9.28 -15.96
C PRO A 273 4.47 -8.59 -14.63
N ASN A 274 5.39 -9.15 -13.85
CA ASN A 274 5.76 -8.58 -12.56
C ASN A 274 6.43 -7.21 -12.74
N GLY A 275 5.71 -6.15 -12.41
CA GLY A 275 6.18 -4.78 -12.58
C GLY A 275 6.90 -4.20 -11.36
N GLY A 276 6.90 -4.89 -10.21
CA GLY A 276 7.47 -4.32 -9.00
C GLY A 276 7.69 -5.30 -7.85
N ALA A 277 8.23 -4.75 -6.75
CA ALA A 277 8.45 -5.45 -5.49
C ALA A 277 8.57 -4.42 -4.34
N ILE A 278 8.54 -4.93 -3.12
CA ILE A 278 8.80 -4.20 -1.88
C ILE A 278 10.20 -4.57 -1.39
N ILE A 279 11.04 -3.56 -1.17
CA ILE A 279 12.31 -3.74 -0.48
C ILE A 279 12.08 -3.43 0.99
N ARG A 280 12.29 -4.43 1.85
CA ARG A 280 12.02 -4.36 3.29
C ARG A 280 13.20 -3.80 4.08
N PRO A 281 13.00 -3.31 5.33
CA PRO A 281 14.07 -2.82 6.20
C PRO A 281 15.14 -3.88 6.54
N ASN A 282 14.82 -5.17 6.40
CA ASN A 282 15.76 -6.27 6.58
C ASN A 282 16.52 -6.66 5.29
N GLY A 283 16.24 -6.00 4.16
CA GLY A 283 16.81 -6.24 2.84
C GLY A 283 16.01 -7.19 1.95
N ASP A 284 14.96 -7.83 2.45
CA ASP A 284 14.19 -8.78 1.66
C ASP A 284 13.46 -8.10 0.49
N ILE A 285 13.42 -8.79 -0.65
CA ILE A 285 12.68 -8.40 -1.85
C ILE A 285 11.37 -9.16 -1.83
N ARG A 286 10.34 -8.54 -1.26
CA ARG A 286 9.00 -9.12 -1.12
C ARG A 286 8.14 -8.79 -2.34
N LEU A 287 7.31 -9.73 -2.77
CA LEU A 287 6.48 -9.54 -3.96
C LEU A 287 5.33 -8.53 -3.75
N ASP A 288 4.62 -8.65 -2.64
CA ASP A 288 3.49 -7.78 -2.28
C ASP A 288 3.23 -7.87 -0.76
N CYS A 289 2.60 -6.86 -0.18
CA CYS A 289 2.32 -6.86 1.25
C CYS A 289 1.26 -7.92 1.63
N MET A 290 0.42 -8.39 0.71
CA MET A 290 -0.65 -9.34 1.01
C MET A 290 -0.20 -10.81 1.04
N THR A 291 1.09 -11.07 0.82
CA THR A 291 1.67 -12.39 0.69
C THR A 291 3.03 -12.46 1.39
N PRO A 292 3.44 -13.63 1.91
CA PRO A 292 4.72 -13.79 2.61
C PRO A 292 5.91 -14.06 1.70
N PHE A 293 5.74 -14.03 0.37
CA PHE A 293 6.78 -14.51 -0.54
C PHE A 293 7.85 -13.44 -0.83
N ILE A 294 9.10 -13.86 -0.71
CA ILE A 294 10.28 -13.08 -1.05
C ILE A 294 11.07 -13.80 -2.15
N ILE A 295 11.73 -13.05 -3.03
CA ILE A 295 12.54 -13.61 -4.13
C ILE A 295 14.04 -13.52 -3.84
N GLY A 296 14.45 -12.81 -2.80
CA GLY A 296 15.86 -12.68 -2.40
C GLY A 296 16.06 -11.58 -1.38
N ASN A 297 17.32 -11.23 -1.13
CA ASN A 297 17.69 -10.16 -0.20
C ASN A 297 18.80 -9.28 -0.83
N VAL A 298 18.57 -7.96 -0.89
CA VAL A 298 19.49 -6.99 -1.53
C VAL A 298 20.81 -6.79 -0.77
N LEU A 299 20.90 -7.27 0.47
CA LEU A 299 22.13 -7.21 1.27
C LEU A 299 23.02 -8.42 1.06
N ASP A 300 22.45 -9.52 0.56
CA ASP A 300 23.12 -10.81 0.47
C ASP A 300 23.49 -11.15 -1.00
N ASN A 301 22.75 -10.62 -1.97
CA ASN A 301 22.91 -10.88 -3.40
C ASN A 301 22.67 -9.61 -4.26
N ASP A 302 23.16 -9.64 -5.51
CA ASP A 302 22.92 -8.55 -6.47
C ASP A 302 21.44 -8.48 -6.88
N PHE A 303 20.84 -7.30 -6.75
CA PHE A 303 19.41 -7.12 -7.02
C PHE A 303 19.04 -7.35 -8.49
N ASN A 304 19.88 -6.92 -9.44
CA ASN A 304 19.62 -7.07 -10.86
C ASN A 304 19.64 -8.54 -11.29
N GLU A 305 20.59 -9.32 -10.77
CA GLU A 305 20.65 -10.77 -10.99
C GLU A 305 19.37 -11.46 -10.47
N ILE A 306 18.99 -11.20 -9.22
CA ILE A 306 17.76 -11.76 -8.64
C ILE A 306 16.53 -11.37 -9.46
N TRP A 307 16.43 -10.10 -9.86
CA TRP A 307 15.30 -9.59 -10.63
C TRP A 307 15.19 -10.30 -11.98
N LYS A 308 16.28 -10.38 -12.75
CA LYS A 308 16.29 -11.04 -14.07
C LYS A 308 15.98 -12.54 -13.98
N GLU A 309 16.49 -13.21 -12.96
CA GLU A 309 16.29 -14.65 -12.81
C GLU A 309 14.87 -15.00 -12.34
N LYS A 310 14.29 -14.20 -11.44
CA LYS A 310 13.08 -14.60 -10.70
C LYS A 310 11.83 -13.79 -11.00
N SER A 311 11.93 -12.51 -11.37
CA SER A 311 10.76 -11.62 -11.48
C SER A 311 9.73 -12.11 -12.52
N ALA A 312 10.20 -12.70 -13.63
CA ALA A 312 9.33 -13.16 -14.70
C ALA A 312 8.46 -14.36 -14.31
N SER A 313 8.94 -15.21 -13.39
CA SER A 313 8.31 -16.49 -13.05
C SER A 313 7.80 -16.57 -11.62
N CYS A 314 8.12 -15.61 -10.75
CA CYS A 314 7.82 -15.67 -9.30
C CYS A 314 6.33 -15.93 -9.00
N TRP A 315 5.41 -15.23 -9.69
CA TRP A 315 3.96 -15.40 -9.51
C TRP A 315 3.40 -16.76 -9.99
N HIS A 316 4.19 -17.50 -10.76
CA HIS A 316 3.86 -18.84 -11.25
C HIS A 316 4.46 -19.96 -10.38
N ASN A 317 5.12 -19.62 -9.26
CA ASN A 317 5.64 -20.62 -8.33
C ASN A 317 4.47 -21.42 -7.69
N PRO A 318 4.55 -22.77 -7.62
CA PRO A 318 3.48 -23.60 -7.05
C PRO A 318 3.05 -23.23 -5.63
N MET A 319 3.97 -22.72 -4.79
CA MET A 319 3.65 -22.27 -3.43
C MET A 319 2.72 -21.06 -3.43
N ILE A 320 2.84 -20.17 -4.43
CA ILE A 320 1.95 -19.02 -4.58
C ILE A 320 0.55 -19.48 -5.00
N TYR A 321 0.44 -20.42 -5.93
CA TYR A 321 -0.85 -20.99 -6.33
C TYR A 321 -1.60 -21.60 -5.14
N ASP A 322 -0.90 -22.42 -4.36
CA ASP A 322 -1.48 -23.04 -3.16
C ASP A 322 -1.90 -21.98 -2.13
N TYR A 323 -1.03 -20.99 -1.87
CA TYR A 323 -1.37 -19.88 -0.97
C TYR A 323 -2.63 -19.13 -1.41
N ILE A 324 -2.75 -18.78 -2.70
CA ILE A 324 -3.89 -18.05 -3.26
C ILE A 324 -5.17 -18.88 -3.20
N GLU A 325 -5.10 -20.18 -3.51
CA GLU A 325 -6.29 -21.03 -3.51
C GLU A 325 -6.83 -21.24 -2.09
N ASN A 326 -5.96 -21.27 -1.09
CA ASN A 326 -6.29 -21.41 0.33
C ASN A 326 -6.63 -20.08 1.05
N ILE A 327 -6.75 -18.95 0.33
CA ILE A 327 -7.32 -17.72 0.89
C ILE A 327 -8.82 -17.91 1.13
N ASP A 328 -9.24 -17.74 2.39
CA ASP A 328 -10.64 -17.79 2.78
C ASP A 328 -11.36 -16.52 2.29
N ALA A 329 -12.50 -16.69 1.60
CA ALA A 329 -13.22 -15.57 0.99
C ALA A 329 -13.91 -14.64 2.00
N GLU A 330 -14.27 -15.14 3.18
CA GLU A 330 -14.92 -14.36 4.23
C GLU A 330 -13.89 -13.66 5.13
N TYR A 331 -12.78 -14.34 5.42
CA TYR A 331 -11.68 -13.80 6.24
C TYR A 331 -10.68 -12.95 5.44
N ASP A 332 -10.66 -13.11 4.11
CA ASP A 332 -9.79 -12.45 3.13
C ASP A 332 -8.29 -12.56 3.42
N ALA A 333 -7.91 -13.67 4.07
CA ALA A 333 -6.54 -14.05 4.39
C ALA A 333 -6.37 -15.57 4.34
N ASN A 334 -5.11 -16.00 4.21
CA ASN A 334 -4.75 -17.40 4.33
C ASN A 334 -4.75 -17.81 5.82
N LYS A 335 -5.42 -18.92 6.17
CA LYS A 335 -5.52 -19.38 7.56
C LYS A 335 -4.35 -20.25 8.01
N GLU A 336 -3.63 -20.85 7.06
CA GLU A 336 -2.50 -21.74 7.33
C GLU A 336 -1.18 -20.97 7.45
N HIS A 337 -1.10 -19.80 6.82
CA HIS A 337 0.03 -18.87 6.93
C HIS A 337 -0.46 -17.48 7.32
N GLN A 338 -0.10 -17.06 8.53
CA GLN A 338 -0.44 -15.76 9.07
C GLN A 338 0.57 -14.71 8.58
N ASN A 339 0.16 -13.95 7.57
CA ASN A 339 0.97 -12.92 6.95
C ASN A 339 1.48 -11.87 7.98
N TYR A 340 2.78 -11.59 7.96
CA TYR A 340 3.49 -10.72 8.93
C TYR A 340 3.47 -11.20 10.40
N ILE A 341 3.16 -12.48 10.62
CA ILE A 341 3.38 -13.18 11.90
C ILE A 341 4.35 -14.33 11.66
N ASP A 342 4.01 -15.18 10.68
CA ASP A 342 4.89 -16.24 10.22
C ASP A 342 6.06 -15.67 9.41
N LYS A 343 7.14 -16.45 9.35
CA LYS A 343 8.33 -16.05 8.57
C LYS A 343 7.98 -15.97 7.08
N ASP A 344 8.60 -14.98 6.44
CA ASP A 344 8.59 -14.86 4.98
C ASP A 344 9.19 -16.12 4.34
N VAL A 345 8.65 -16.47 3.17
CA VAL A 345 8.97 -17.69 2.43
C VAL A 345 9.79 -17.30 1.20
N LEU A 346 11.04 -17.75 1.15
CA LEU A 346 11.91 -17.57 -0.01
C LEU A 346 11.50 -18.51 -1.13
N ILE A 347 11.33 -17.96 -2.33
CA ILE A 347 10.92 -18.71 -3.53
C ILE A 347 11.89 -18.60 -4.71
#